data_AF-A0AAU9XTC3-F1
#
_entry.id   AF-A0AAU9XTC3-F1
#
_cell.length_a   1.000
_cell.length_b   1.000
_cell.length_c   1.000
_cell.angle_alpha   90.00
_cell.angle_beta   90.00
_cell.angle_gamma   90.00
#
_symmetry.space_group_name_H-M   'P 1'
#
loop_
_entity.id
_entity.type
_entity.pdbx_description
1 polymer ?
#
loop_
_entity_poly.entity_id
_entity_poly.type
_entity_poly.pdbx_seq_one_letter_code
_entity_poly.pdbx_strand_id
1 'polypeptide(L)'
;DPCYNYDNLSDATRKSSHETPHFGPVYCDNLLHEGWYRFVGAAGTKMPTTRVPAFRCGTDWSGWLDGAHPTVEDGEVYRKVCFSDRETGCEKDNRISVKNCGSLFIYKLTK
;
A
#
# COMPACT_ATOMS: atom_id res chain seq x y z
N ASP A 1 13.24 11.76 -10.72
CA ASP A 1 13.21 10.32 -10.37
C ASP A 1 12.41 10.17 -9.08
N PRO A 2 11.39 9.30 -9.02
CA PRO A 2 10.60 9.08 -7.81
C PRO A 2 11.42 8.60 -6.61
N CYS A 3 12.68 8.16 -6.80
CA CYS A 3 13.59 7.85 -5.70
C CYS A 3 14.05 9.07 -4.88
N TYR A 4 13.84 10.30 -5.37
CA TYR A 4 14.25 11.53 -4.69
C TYR A 4 13.10 12.51 -4.42
N ASN A 5 11.90 12.25 -4.96
CA ASN A 5 10.73 13.11 -4.77
C ASN A 5 9.48 12.25 -4.57
N TYR A 6 9.00 12.20 -3.32
CA TYR A 6 7.90 11.36 -2.86
C TYR A 6 7.37 11.87 -1.50
N ASP A 7 6.14 11.48 -1.18
CA ASP A 7 5.51 11.75 0.11
C ASP A 7 5.63 10.54 1.05
N ASN A 8 5.76 10.81 2.34
CA ASN A 8 5.89 9.78 3.36
C ASN A 8 4.53 9.39 3.96
N LEU A 9 4.23 8.09 3.93
CA LEU A 9 3.14 7.48 4.68
C LEU A 9 3.73 6.91 5.99
N SER A 10 3.55 7.64 7.08
CA SER A 10 4.16 7.32 8.39
C SER A 10 3.18 6.90 9.49
N ASP A 11 1.88 7.10 9.24
CA ASP A 11 0.82 6.86 10.20
C ASP A 11 0.79 5.38 10.65
N ALA A 12 0.78 5.16 11.96
CA ALA A 12 0.75 3.83 12.57
C ALA A 12 -0.48 3.01 12.16
N THR A 13 -1.60 3.66 11.85
CA THR A 13 -2.82 3.01 11.39
C THR A 13 -2.60 2.26 10.08
N ARG A 14 -1.67 2.69 9.22
CA ARG A 14 -1.39 2.07 7.92
C ARG A 14 -0.61 0.75 8.00
N LYS A 15 -0.14 0.35 9.19
CA LYS A 15 0.57 -0.91 9.37
C LYS A 15 -0.37 -2.09 9.15
N SER A 16 0.05 -3.11 8.42
CA SER A 16 -0.78 -4.29 8.13
C SER A 16 -1.24 -5.08 9.36
N SER A 17 -0.54 -4.93 10.49
CA SER A 17 -0.93 -5.53 11.77
C SER A 17 -1.89 -4.67 12.59
N HIS A 18 -2.14 -3.41 12.20
CA HIS A 18 -3.06 -2.53 12.91
C HIS A 18 -4.49 -3.01 12.72
N GLU A 19 -5.26 -3.10 13.82
CA GLU A 19 -6.67 -3.51 13.82
C GLU A 19 -7.58 -2.30 13.62
N THR A 20 -8.36 -2.33 12.55
CA THR A 20 -9.40 -1.33 12.30
C THR A 20 -10.68 -1.75 13.03
N PRO A 21 -11.28 -0.90 13.88
CA PRO A 21 -12.54 -1.24 14.55
C PRO A 21 -13.70 -1.39 13.55
N HIS A 22 -14.47 -2.48 13.66
CA HIS A 22 -15.61 -2.76 12.76
C HIS A 22 -16.71 -1.69 12.72
N PHE A 23 -16.85 -0.91 13.80
CA PHE A 23 -17.86 0.14 13.95
C PHE A 23 -17.23 1.50 14.34
N GLY A 24 -15.95 1.69 13.96
CA GLY A 24 -15.18 2.89 14.27
C GLY A 24 -14.88 3.73 13.02
N PRO A 25 -14.11 4.81 13.19
CA PRO A 25 -13.63 5.59 12.05
C PRO A 25 -12.73 4.73 11.17
N VAL A 26 -12.96 4.82 9.86
CA VAL A 26 -12.11 4.22 8.83
C VAL A 26 -11.51 5.33 7.99
N TYR A 27 -10.29 5.11 7.54
CA TYR A 27 -9.51 6.04 6.76
C TYR A 27 -9.36 5.48 5.35
N CYS A 28 -10.18 6.00 4.43
CA CYS A 28 -10.05 5.70 3.01
C CYS A 28 -8.94 6.56 2.40
N ASP A 29 -8.19 5.97 1.46
CA ASP A 29 -7.15 6.69 0.71
C ASP A 29 -7.72 7.58 -0.40
N ASN A 30 -9.05 7.80 -0.45
CA ASN A 30 -9.70 8.69 -1.42
C ASN A 30 -9.28 10.17 -1.26
N LEU A 31 -8.75 10.54 -0.08
CA LEU A 31 -8.18 11.86 0.20
C LEU A 31 -6.69 11.96 -0.16
N LEU A 32 -5.99 10.84 -0.42
CA LEU A 32 -4.64 10.91 -0.97
C LEU A 32 -4.71 11.46 -2.40
N HIS A 33 -3.78 12.35 -2.70
CA HIS A 33 -3.59 12.83 -4.06
C HIS A 33 -2.90 11.75 -4.89
N GLU A 34 -3.05 11.78 -6.21
CA GLU A 34 -2.22 10.93 -7.06
C GLU A 34 -0.76 11.38 -6.89
N GLY A 35 0.14 10.43 -6.62
CA GLY A 35 1.52 10.78 -6.33
C GLY A 35 2.40 9.58 -6.00
N TRP A 36 3.68 9.87 -5.80
CA TRP A 36 4.67 8.88 -5.38
C TRP A 36 4.78 8.88 -3.87
N TYR A 37 4.64 7.70 -3.27
CA TYR A 37 4.58 7.51 -1.83
C TYR A 37 5.58 6.48 -1.33
N ARG A 38 6.02 6.63 -0.09
CA ARG A 38 6.88 5.68 0.64
C ARG A 38 6.30 5.36 2.00
N PHE A 39 6.23 4.08 2.36
CA PHE A 39 5.94 3.67 3.73
C PHE A 39 7.19 3.85 4.62
N VAL A 40 7.02 4.55 5.74
CA VAL A 40 8.10 4.79 6.72
C VAL A 40 7.59 4.70 8.16
N GLY A 41 8.52 4.61 9.12
CA GLY A 41 8.20 4.72 10.54
C GLY A 41 7.18 3.67 11.01
N ALA A 42 6.14 4.11 11.69
CA ALA A 42 5.15 3.22 12.30
C ALA A 42 4.28 2.49 11.26
N ALA A 43 4.13 3.04 10.04
CA ALA A 43 3.42 2.39 8.94
C ALA A 43 4.17 1.15 8.40
N GLY A 44 5.45 0.98 8.74
CA GLY A 44 6.32 -0.04 8.18
C GLY A 44 7.18 0.52 7.04
N THR A 45 7.71 -0.37 6.19
CA THR A 45 8.71 0.00 5.17
C THR A 45 8.28 -0.32 3.74
N LYS A 46 7.21 -1.10 3.57
CA LYS A 46 6.68 -1.53 2.27
C LYS A 46 5.25 -2.06 2.39
N MET A 47 4.51 -2.04 1.28
CA MET A 47 3.23 -2.72 1.17
C MET A 47 3.41 -4.24 1.38
N PRO A 48 2.47 -4.95 2.02
CA PRO A 48 2.53 -6.41 2.09
C PRO A 48 2.36 -7.03 0.69
N THR A 49 2.96 -8.20 0.45
CA THR A 49 2.81 -8.98 -0.79
C THR A 49 1.92 -10.21 -0.61
N THR A 50 1.35 -10.36 0.57
CA THR A 50 0.43 -11.45 0.93
C THR A 50 -0.88 -10.81 1.34
N ARG A 51 -1.97 -11.57 1.17
CA ARG A 51 -3.31 -11.10 1.50
C ARG A 51 -3.36 -10.58 2.92
N VAL A 52 -3.85 -9.36 3.07
CA VAL A 52 -4.16 -8.76 4.36
C VAL A 52 -5.65 -8.98 4.62
N PRO A 53 -6.05 -9.52 5.78
CA PRO A 53 -7.47 -9.62 6.14
C PRO A 53 -8.15 -8.26 6.14
N ALA A 54 -9.47 -8.23 5.91
CA ALA A 54 -10.27 -7.03 6.10
C ALA A 54 -10.09 -6.44 7.51
N PHE A 55 -10.42 -5.15 7.65
CA PHE A 55 -10.29 -4.41 8.91
C PHE A 55 -8.85 -4.31 9.44
N ARG A 56 -7.92 -4.06 8.53
CA ARG A 56 -6.53 -3.71 8.83
C ARG A 56 -6.14 -2.40 8.16
N CYS A 57 -4.95 -1.90 8.47
CA CYS A 57 -4.38 -0.70 7.86
C CYS A 57 -5.23 0.58 8.02
N GLY A 58 -6.12 0.63 9.02
CA GLY A 58 -7.01 1.77 9.25
C GLY A 58 -8.21 1.84 8.29
N THR A 59 -8.47 0.80 7.50
CA THR A 59 -9.57 0.75 6.53
C THR A 59 -10.38 -0.55 6.67
N ASP A 60 -11.58 -0.57 6.10
CA ASP A 60 -12.40 -1.78 5.96
C ASP A 60 -11.79 -2.73 4.90
N TRP A 61 -11.23 -2.18 3.82
CA TRP A 61 -10.79 -2.92 2.62
C TRP A 61 -9.27 -2.84 2.53
N SER A 62 -8.58 -3.80 3.14
CA SER A 62 -7.12 -3.78 3.26
C SER A 62 -6.44 -4.08 1.93
N GLY A 63 -5.45 -3.25 1.58
CA GLY A 63 -4.68 -3.39 0.34
C GLY A 63 -3.39 -4.19 0.50
N TRP A 64 -3.05 -5.00 -0.51
CA TRP A 64 -1.73 -5.64 -0.64
C TRP A 64 -1.29 -5.70 -2.10
N LEU A 65 0.02 -5.79 -2.31
CA LEU A 65 0.61 -5.97 -3.62
C LEU A 65 0.42 -7.43 -4.06
N ASP A 66 -0.22 -7.65 -5.20
CA ASP A 66 -0.30 -8.98 -5.83
C ASP A 66 0.98 -9.24 -6.63
N GLY A 67 1.94 -9.90 -5.97
CA GLY A 67 3.24 -10.25 -6.51
C GLY A 67 4.42 -9.68 -5.72
N ALA A 68 5.62 -10.04 -6.16
CA ALA A 68 6.85 -9.57 -5.53
C ALA A 68 7.13 -8.09 -5.83
N HIS A 69 7.78 -7.41 -4.89
CA HIS A 69 8.35 -6.10 -5.15
C HIS A 69 9.46 -6.20 -6.22
N PRO A 70 9.67 -5.16 -7.04
CA PRO A 70 10.75 -5.15 -8.01
C PRO A 70 12.14 -5.23 -7.36
N THR A 71 13.10 -5.76 -8.11
CA THR A 71 14.53 -5.55 -7.89
C THR A 71 14.95 -4.15 -8.35
N VAL A 72 16.19 -3.75 -8.10
CA VAL A 72 16.69 -2.45 -8.58
C VAL A 72 16.80 -2.46 -10.11
N GLU A 73 17.19 -3.60 -10.67
CA GLU A 73 17.41 -3.84 -12.09
C GLU A 73 16.11 -3.81 -12.89
N ASP A 74 14.99 -4.22 -12.28
CA ASP A 74 13.67 -4.15 -12.90
C ASP A 74 13.21 -2.70 -13.21
N GLY A 75 13.79 -1.71 -12.53
CA GLY A 75 13.40 -0.32 -12.66
C GLY A 75 11.99 -0.04 -12.13
N GLU A 76 11.25 0.82 -12.84
CA GLU A 76 9.84 1.07 -12.56
C GLU A 76 8.98 -0.01 -13.23
N VAL A 77 8.14 -0.68 -12.44
CA VAL A 77 7.27 -1.75 -12.92
C VAL A 77 5.83 -1.52 -12.50
N TYR A 78 4.90 -2.02 -13.30
CA TYR A 78 3.51 -2.08 -12.88
C TYR A 78 3.27 -3.27 -11.94
N ARG A 79 2.46 -3.04 -10.92
CA ARG A 79 1.95 -4.07 -10.01
C ARG A 79 0.47 -3.85 -9.74
N LYS A 80 -0.24 -4.95 -9.54
CA LYS A 80 -1.63 -4.91 -9.11
C LYS A 80 -1.65 -4.83 -7.58
N VAL A 81 -2.45 -3.93 -7.03
CA VAL A 81 -2.82 -3.89 -5.62
C VAL A 81 -4.21 -4.50 -5.53
N CYS A 82 -4.35 -5.51 -4.70
CA CYS A 82 -5.61 -6.15 -4.39
C CYS A 82 -6.16 -5.59 -3.08
N PHE A 83 -7.48 -5.42 -3.02
CA PHE A 83 -8.20 -4.98 -1.83
C PHE A 83 -9.12 -6.10 -1.34
N SER A 84 -9.02 -6.40 -0.05
CA SER A 84 -9.71 -7.53 0.56
C SER A 84 -11.20 -7.22 0.71
N ASP A 85 -12.02 -8.22 0.42
CA ASP A 85 -13.36 -8.32 1.00
C ASP A 85 -13.30 -8.92 2.42
N ARG A 86 -14.46 -8.99 3.07
CA ARG A 86 -14.63 -9.65 4.37
C ARG A 86 -14.47 -11.18 4.30
N GLU A 87 -14.64 -11.79 3.12
CA GLU A 87 -14.71 -13.24 2.99
C GLU A 87 -13.38 -13.86 2.55
N THR A 88 -12.92 -13.76 1.29
CA THR A 88 -11.68 -14.48 0.90
C THR A 88 -10.79 -13.88 -0.21
N GLY A 89 -11.21 -12.82 -0.91
CA GLY A 89 -10.68 -12.49 -2.23
C GLY A 89 -10.01 -11.12 -2.40
N CYS A 90 -9.49 -10.93 -3.62
CA CYS A 90 -9.16 -9.64 -4.22
C CYS A 90 -10.43 -9.14 -4.93
N GLU A 91 -11.29 -8.43 -4.21
CA GLU A 91 -12.60 -8.01 -4.74
C GLU A 91 -12.45 -6.80 -5.67
N LYS A 92 -11.60 -5.85 -5.25
CA LYS A 92 -11.18 -4.72 -6.07
C LYS A 92 -9.69 -4.77 -6.27
N ASP A 93 -9.26 -4.21 -7.39
CA ASP A 93 -7.85 -4.03 -7.66
C ASP A 93 -7.57 -2.68 -8.30
N ASN A 94 -6.31 -2.27 -8.19
CA ASN A 94 -5.78 -1.11 -8.86
C ASN A 94 -4.38 -1.42 -9.38
N ARG A 95 -4.00 -0.88 -10.54
CA ARG A 95 -2.64 -1.01 -11.08
C ARG A 95 -1.83 0.24 -10.73
N ILE A 96 -0.72 0.05 -10.05
CA ILE A 96 0.19 1.10 -9.65
C ILE A 96 1.58 0.90 -10.26
N SER A 97 2.35 1.97 -10.36
CA SER A 97 3.79 1.89 -10.58
C SER A 97 4.52 1.65 -9.25
N VAL A 98 5.51 0.77 -9.25
CA VAL A 98 6.39 0.51 -8.10
C VAL A 98 7.83 0.56 -8.57
N LYS A 99 8.69 1.22 -7.81
CA LYS A 99 10.13 1.27 -8.07
C LYS A 99 10.90 0.93 -6.81
N ASN A 100 11.92 0.09 -6.97
CA ASN A 100 12.92 -0.17 -5.93
C ASN A 100 14.10 0.79 -6.11
N CYS A 101 14.38 1.58 -5.09
CA CYS A 101 15.48 2.57 -5.08
C CYS A 101 16.69 2.06 -4.26
N GLY A 102 16.83 0.74 -4.11
CA GLY A 102 17.87 0.06 -3.35
C GLY A 102 17.46 -0.18 -1.90
N SER A 103 17.32 0.88 -1.10
CA SER A 103 16.99 0.78 0.33
C SER A 103 15.51 0.98 0.66
N LEU A 104 14.71 1.36 -0.34
CA LEU A 104 13.31 1.74 -0.17
C LEU A 104 12.49 1.44 -1.42
N PHE A 105 11.18 1.29 -1.23
CA PHE A 105 10.20 1.14 -2.30
C PHE A 105 9.33 2.38 -2.40
N ILE A 106 9.12 2.85 -3.62
CA ILE A 106 8.26 3.98 -3.94
C ILE A 106 7.08 3.50 -4.78
N TYR A 107 5.87 3.93 -4.41
CA TYR A 107 4.60 3.48 -4.97
C TYR A 107 3.87 4.67 -5.59
N LYS A 108 3.50 4.61 -6.86
CA LYS A 108 2.64 5.63 -7.47
C LYS A 108 1.19 5.28 -7.18
N LEU A 109 0.63 5.87 -6.12
CA LEU A 109 -0.77 5.62 -5.76
C LEU A 109 -1.66 6.51 -6.63
N THR A 110 -2.69 5.90 -7.21
CA THR A 110 -3.69 6.54 -8.07
C THR A 110 -5.07 6.42 -7.43
N LYS A 111 -6.00 7.29 -7.83
CA LYS A 111 -7.41 7.23 -7.42
C LYS A 111 -8.17 6.15 -8.17
#